data_AF-A0A015MJG9-F1
#
_entry.id   AF-A0A015MJG9-F1
#
_cell.length_a   1.000
_cell.length_b   1.000
_cell.length_c   1.000
_cell.angle_alpha   90.00
_cell.angle_beta   90.00
_cell.angle_gamma   90.00
#
_symmetry.space_group_name_H-M   'P 1'
#
loop_
_entity.id
_entity.type
_entity.pdbx_description
1 polymer ?
#
loop_
_entity_poly.entity_id
_entity_poly.type
_entity_poly.pdbx_seq_one_letter_code
_entity_poly.pdbx_strand_id
1 'polypeptide(L)'
;MTLDCFQIDVSFKRVKGEINEFEINTYDSKHHLILSFCRVFTNVFTAEGYHRLFSSLFQIVHEVSGQHMQFKHIHGQGIGCILADLDAAQAKGLGLVLHDLDSEKSWKIHLTYILKSCLIHFERNLFHKKFSTSTKNLIRQIPNATKWLSYYQQPYVLASLNKYVSNVDHEIWNKSGSDTNNAETAHSMVNREGKQLKLLSAILKGKRYNIRCYTTIETHDKKGVPYTHRDKTSRTQKNKESLDNKLPKSSKKRNLSPSSSRTSVKSKKNHEREDILSDNEELLKEICKKNLELELKEKEILLKEREVKARIEEAEARMMEAKAKALELENRNKC
;
A
#
# COMPACT_ATOMS: atom_id res chain seq x y z
N MET A 1 -9.93 8.81 -13.84
CA MET A 1 -9.22 9.28 -12.63
C MET A 1 -7.78 9.50 -13.03
N THR A 2 -7.26 10.72 -12.99
CA THR A 2 -5.82 10.96 -13.05
C THR A 2 -5.28 10.80 -11.63
N LEU A 3 -4.44 9.79 -11.41
CA LEU A 3 -3.82 9.55 -10.11
C LEU A 3 -2.61 10.48 -9.96
N ASP A 4 -2.80 11.61 -9.31
CA ASP A 4 -1.73 12.61 -9.16
C ASP A 4 -0.68 12.18 -8.11
N CYS A 5 -1.09 11.39 -7.12
CA CYS A 5 -0.19 10.86 -6.09
C CYS A 5 -0.65 9.53 -5.48
N PHE A 6 0.30 8.74 -4.98
CA PHE A 6 0.06 7.53 -4.19
C PHE A 6 1.12 7.34 -3.11
N GLN A 7 0.87 6.40 -2.19
CA GLN A 7 1.77 6.01 -1.12
C GLN A 7 2.36 4.63 -1.39
N ILE A 8 3.63 4.43 -1.05
CA ILE A 8 4.29 3.13 -1.05
C ILE A 8 4.80 2.79 0.34
N ASP A 9 4.64 1.54 0.74
CA ASP A 9 5.08 1.05 2.06
C ASP A 9 5.33 -0.47 2.03
N VAL A 10 6.03 -0.98 3.02
CA VAL A 10 6.34 -2.41 3.20
C VAL A 10 5.75 -2.92 4.53
N SER A 11 4.93 -3.96 4.43
CA SER A 11 4.40 -4.70 5.57
C SER A 11 5.20 -5.96 5.88
N PHE A 12 5.55 -6.12 7.16
CA PHE A 12 6.31 -7.29 7.67
C PHE A 12 5.44 -8.32 8.41
N LYS A 13 4.13 -8.08 8.54
CA LYS A 13 3.25 -8.88 9.43
C LYS A 13 2.44 -9.95 8.71
N ARG A 14 2.26 -9.79 7.39
CA ARG A 14 1.26 -10.51 6.62
C ARG A 14 1.62 -11.98 6.41
N VAL A 15 2.81 -12.22 5.88
CA VAL A 15 3.29 -13.55 5.49
C VAL A 15 4.18 -14.09 6.59
N LYS A 16 4.13 -15.41 6.82
CA LYS A 16 5.04 -16.12 7.72
C LYS A 16 6.38 -16.34 7.01
N GLY A 17 7.48 -16.05 7.70
CA GLY A 17 8.84 -16.26 7.18
C GLY A 17 9.47 -14.95 6.70
N GLU A 18 10.33 -15.03 5.69
CA GLU A 18 11.16 -13.91 5.21
C GLU A 18 10.50 -13.06 4.13
N ILE A 19 9.37 -13.52 3.59
CA ILE A 19 8.63 -12.80 2.55
C ILE A 19 7.81 -11.70 3.20
N ASN A 20 7.90 -10.51 2.63
CA ASN A 20 7.18 -9.31 3.05
C ASN A 20 6.31 -8.78 1.92
N GLU A 21 5.44 -7.84 2.24
CA GLU A 21 4.44 -7.31 1.30
C GLU A 21 4.71 -5.83 1.03
N PHE A 22 5.13 -5.50 -0.18
CA PHE A 22 5.20 -4.14 -0.68
C PHE A 22 3.84 -3.74 -1.26
N GLU A 23 3.35 -2.54 -0.92
CA GLU A 23 2.03 -2.08 -1.33
C GLU A 23 2.08 -0.71 -2.00
N ILE A 24 1.16 -0.50 -2.94
CA ILE A 24 0.87 0.80 -3.54
C ILE A 24 -0.57 1.17 -3.21
N ASN A 25 -0.73 2.25 -2.45
CA ASN A 25 -2.00 2.62 -1.85
C ASN A 25 -2.35 4.08 -2.12
N THR A 26 -3.64 4.38 -2.26
CA THR A 26 -4.14 5.76 -2.25
C THR A 26 -5.41 5.88 -1.43
N TYR A 27 -5.75 7.08 -1.01
CA TYR A 27 -7.04 7.36 -0.38
C TYR A 27 -8.00 7.95 -1.40
N ASP A 28 -9.13 7.28 -1.59
CA ASP A 28 -10.22 7.77 -2.41
C ASP A 28 -11.13 8.66 -1.58
N SER A 29 -11.02 9.98 -1.81
CA SER A 29 -11.82 10.97 -1.09
C SER A 29 -13.31 10.87 -1.39
N LYS A 30 -13.71 10.40 -2.59
CA LYS A 30 -15.11 10.26 -2.99
C LYS A 30 -15.79 9.12 -2.23
N HIS A 31 -15.08 8.01 -2.06
CA HIS A 31 -15.62 6.80 -1.44
C HIS A 31 -15.23 6.62 0.03
N HIS A 32 -14.34 7.47 0.53
CA HIS A 32 -13.78 7.41 1.88
C HIS A 32 -13.16 6.05 2.20
N LEU A 33 -12.39 5.52 1.25
CA LEU A 33 -11.74 4.22 1.33
C LEU A 33 -10.28 4.31 0.93
N ILE A 34 -9.44 3.47 1.53
CA ILE A 34 -8.07 3.28 1.07
C ILE A 34 -8.08 2.16 0.03
N LEU A 35 -7.53 2.47 -1.14
CA LEU A 35 -7.44 1.55 -2.27
C LEU A 35 -6.01 1.09 -2.43
N SER A 36 -5.87 -0.21 -2.66
CA SER A 36 -4.58 -0.86 -2.92
C SER A 36 -4.54 -1.27 -4.38
N PHE A 37 -3.68 -0.61 -5.16
CA PHE A 37 -3.53 -0.86 -6.59
C PHE A 37 -2.67 -2.08 -6.89
N CYS A 38 -1.62 -2.27 -6.09
CA CYS A 38 -0.68 -3.37 -6.28
C CYS A 38 -0.16 -3.87 -4.93
N ARG A 39 0.07 -5.18 -4.87
CA ARG A 39 0.71 -5.89 -3.77
C ARG A 39 1.80 -6.78 -4.36
N VAL A 40 3.03 -6.59 -3.92
CA VAL A 40 4.18 -7.37 -4.35
C VAL A 40 4.74 -8.11 -3.15
N PHE A 41 4.90 -9.43 -3.27
CA PHE A 41 5.49 -10.26 -2.22
C PHE A 41 6.96 -10.47 -2.53
N THR A 42 7.84 -10.01 -1.64
CA THR A 42 9.30 -10.04 -1.86
C THR A 42 10.06 -10.24 -0.54
N ASN A 43 11.19 -10.92 -0.61
CA ASN A 43 12.19 -10.99 0.45
C ASN A 43 13.47 -10.18 0.10
N VAL A 44 13.46 -9.43 -1.01
CA VAL A 44 14.61 -8.67 -1.50
C VAL A 44 14.39 -7.18 -1.26
N PHE A 45 15.25 -6.57 -0.43
CA PHE A 45 15.22 -5.15 -0.06
C PHE A 45 16.50 -4.41 -0.46
N THR A 46 17.06 -4.77 -1.61
CA THR A 46 18.21 -4.07 -2.19
C THR A 46 17.73 -3.05 -3.22
N ALA A 47 18.57 -2.05 -3.54
CA ALA A 47 18.23 -1.07 -4.56
C ALA A 47 17.94 -1.72 -5.93
N GLU A 48 18.69 -2.78 -6.27
CA GLU A 48 18.47 -3.58 -7.47
C GLU A 48 17.15 -4.36 -7.39
N GLY A 49 16.82 -4.94 -6.23
CA GLY A 49 15.54 -5.61 -6.01
C GLY A 49 14.37 -4.67 -6.22
N TYR A 50 14.43 -3.46 -5.66
CA TYR A 50 13.41 -2.43 -5.87
C TYR A 50 13.36 -1.94 -7.32
N HIS A 51 14.51 -1.78 -7.99
CA HIS A 51 14.55 -1.42 -9.41
C HIS A 51 13.83 -2.46 -10.28
N ARG A 52 14.11 -3.75 -10.07
CA ARG A 52 13.39 -4.85 -10.73
C ARG A 52 11.90 -4.87 -10.39
N LEU A 53 11.55 -4.61 -9.13
CA LEU A 53 10.17 -4.53 -8.68
C LEU A 53 9.40 -3.44 -9.43
N PHE A 54 9.93 -2.21 -9.46
CA PHE A 54 9.26 -1.11 -10.16
C PHE A 54 9.23 -1.31 -11.67
N SER A 55 10.29 -1.85 -12.27
CA SER A 55 10.33 -2.16 -13.70
C SER A 55 9.22 -3.17 -14.07
N SER A 56 9.10 -4.25 -13.29
CA SER A 56 8.07 -5.27 -13.48
C SER A 56 6.67 -4.68 -13.28
N LEU A 57 6.49 -3.81 -12.29
CA LEU A 57 5.23 -3.11 -12.07
C LEU A 57 4.84 -2.26 -13.29
N PHE A 58 5.74 -1.45 -13.84
CA PHE A 58 5.42 -0.56 -14.95
C PHE A 58 5.08 -1.36 -16.21
N GLN A 59 5.79 -2.47 -16.43
CA GLN A 59 5.50 -3.41 -17.51
C GLN A 59 4.11 -4.04 -17.34
N ILE A 60 3.77 -4.57 -16.15
CA ILE A 60 2.46 -5.17 -15.87
C ILE A 60 1.33 -4.14 -16.07
N VAL A 61 1.52 -2.89 -15.64
CA VAL A 61 0.54 -1.82 -15.86
C VAL A 61 0.29 -1.63 -17.36
N HIS A 62 1.34 -1.63 -18.19
CA HIS A 62 1.20 -1.55 -19.64
C HIS A 62 0.51 -2.79 -20.23
N GLU A 63 0.89 -4.00 -19.80
CA GLU A 63 0.29 -5.26 -20.29
C GLU A 63 -1.21 -5.35 -19.97
N VAL A 64 -1.63 -4.90 -18.79
CA VAL A 64 -3.02 -5.01 -18.33
C VAL A 64 -3.89 -3.86 -18.87
N SER A 65 -3.35 -2.65 -18.97
CA SER A 65 -4.15 -1.46 -19.33
C SER A 65 -3.95 -0.97 -20.77
N GLY A 66 -2.91 -1.45 -21.47
CA GLY A 66 -2.44 -0.90 -22.74
C GLY A 66 -1.82 0.49 -22.61
N GLN A 67 -1.67 1.02 -21.39
CA GLN A 67 -1.13 2.36 -21.14
C GLN A 67 0.17 2.31 -20.35
N HIS A 68 1.17 3.03 -20.83
CA HIS A 68 2.40 3.23 -20.07
C HIS A 68 2.16 4.14 -18.87
N MET A 69 2.76 3.80 -17.74
CA MET A 69 2.70 4.67 -16.57
C MET A 69 3.43 5.98 -16.86
N GLN A 70 2.72 7.11 -16.71
CA GLN A 70 3.24 8.45 -16.99
C GLN A 70 3.61 9.18 -15.70
N PHE A 71 4.65 10.00 -15.80
CA PHE A 71 5.18 10.82 -14.71
C PHE A 71 5.20 12.29 -15.11
N LYS A 72 4.66 13.17 -14.27
CA LYS A 72 4.45 14.58 -14.60
C LYS A 72 5.76 15.28 -14.98
N HIS A 73 6.87 14.98 -14.31
CA HIS A 73 8.16 15.64 -14.58
C HIS A 73 8.90 15.12 -15.83
N ILE A 74 8.51 13.95 -16.36
CA ILE A 74 9.09 13.38 -17.59
C ILE A 74 8.16 13.66 -18.77
N HIS A 75 6.86 13.46 -18.61
CA HIS A 75 5.87 13.41 -19.69
C HIS A 75 4.89 14.60 -19.67
N GLY A 76 4.98 15.50 -18.69
CA GLY A 76 4.03 16.61 -18.51
C GLY A 76 2.68 16.22 -17.88
N GLN A 77 2.40 14.92 -17.74
CA GLN A 77 1.15 14.39 -17.18
C GLN A 77 1.37 13.11 -16.35
N GLY A 78 0.35 12.69 -15.59
CA GLY A 78 0.39 11.48 -14.78
C GLY A 78 0.84 11.74 -13.34
N ILE A 79 1.58 10.79 -12.78
CA ILE A 79 1.96 10.82 -11.36
C ILE A 79 2.93 11.96 -11.10
N GLY A 80 2.57 12.85 -10.18
CA GLY A 80 3.41 13.99 -9.79
C GLY A 80 4.07 13.83 -8.41
N CYS A 81 3.63 12.87 -7.58
CA CYS A 81 4.23 12.63 -6.28
C CYS A 81 4.04 11.19 -5.80
N ILE A 82 5.09 10.61 -5.24
CA ILE A 82 5.08 9.31 -4.57
C ILE A 82 5.50 9.55 -3.12
N LEU A 83 4.60 9.27 -2.19
CA LEU A 83 4.88 9.37 -0.76
C LEU A 83 5.39 8.03 -0.25
N ALA A 84 6.59 8.02 0.33
CA ALA A 84 7.24 6.81 0.78
C ALA A 84 7.85 6.98 2.17
N ASP A 85 8.20 5.85 2.76
CA ASP A 85 9.13 5.83 3.87
C ASP A 85 10.54 6.19 3.38
N LEU A 86 11.35 6.77 4.28
CA LEU A 86 12.70 7.23 3.95
C LEU A 86 13.69 6.05 3.94
N ASP A 87 13.45 5.07 3.07
CA ASP A 87 14.31 3.92 2.83
C ASP A 87 15.23 4.17 1.62
N ALA A 88 16.54 4.10 1.85
CA ALA A 88 17.54 4.44 0.84
C ALA A 88 17.55 3.47 -0.36
N ALA A 89 17.28 2.19 -0.13
CA ALA A 89 17.28 1.17 -1.18
C ALA A 89 16.04 1.34 -2.06
N GLN A 90 14.87 1.55 -1.45
CA GLN A 90 13.61 1.81 -2.13
C GLN A 90 13.69 3.10 -2.96
N ALA A 91 14.17 4.19 -2.36
CA ALA A 91 14.35 5.45 -3.07
C ALA A 91 15.31 5.31 -4.27
N LYS A 92 16.46 4.63 -4.07
CA LYS A 92 17.39 4.40 -5.18
C LYS A 92 16.79 3.53 -6.27
N GLY A 93 16.08 2.45 -5.94
CA GLY A 93 15.41 1.59 -6.92
C GLY A 93 14.36 2.34 -7.74
N LEU A 94 13.57 3.22 -7.09
CA LEU A 94 12.63 4.11 -7.77
C LEU A 94 13.35 5.09 -8.69
N GLY A 95 14.45 5.69 -8.24
CA GLY A 95 15.23 6.61 -9.06
C GLY A 95 15.83 5.93 -10.29
N LEU A 96 16.27 4.67 -10.16
CA LEU A 96 16.85 3.89 -11.26
C LEU A 96 15.81 3.58 -12.34
N VAL A 97 14.62 3.12 -11.97
CA VAL A 97 13.56 2.87 -12.96
C VAL A 97 13.13 4.15 -13.68
N LEU A 98 13.18 5.31 -13.01
CA LEU A 98 12.87 6.60 -13.64
C LEU A 98 13.98 7.04 -14.60
N HIS A 99 15.23 6.74 -14.28
CA HIS A 99 16.37 6.97 -15.16
C HIS A 99 16.32 6.10 -16.42
N ASP A 100 15.82 4.87 -16.31
CA ASP A 100 15.58 4.02 -17.49
C ASP A 100 14.52 4.61 -18.43
N LEU A 101 13.56 5.39 -17.89
CA LEU A 101 12.53 6.07 -18.67
C LEU A 101 13.02 7.39 -19.28
N ASP A 102 13.87 8.13 -18.58
CA ASP A 102 14.47 9.39 -19.03
C ASP A 102 15.94 9.47 -18.61
N SER A 103 16.84 9.06 -19.50
CA SER A 103 18.27 9.01 -19.20
C SER A 103 18.94 10.38 -19.11
N GLU A 104 18.25 11.48 -19.43
CA GLU A 104 18.82 12.84 -19.37
C GLU A 104 19.14 13.28 -17.93
N LYS A 105 18.41 12.75 -16.95
CA LYS A 105 18.57 13.09 -15.53
C LYS A 105 19.12 11.90 -14.79
N SER A 106 19.98 12.16 -13.80
CA SER A 106 20.42 11.09 -12.90
C SER A 106 19.26 10.61 -12.03
N TRP A 107 19.34 9.36 -11.56
CA TRP A 107 18.35 8.79 -10.63
C TRP A 107 18.10 9.69 -9.39
N LYS A 108 19.13 10.38 -8.88
CA LYS A 108 18.99 11.31 -7.74
C LYS A 108 18.18 12.54 -8.11
N ILE A 109 18.38 13.06 -9.31
CA ILE A 109 17.64 14.22 -9.81
C ILE A 109 16.17 13.84 -10.00
N HIS A 110 15.85 12.69 -10.60
CA HIS A 110 14.45 12.26 -10.72
C HIS A 110 13.71 12.25 -9.38
N LEU A 111 14.36 11.78 -8.32
CA LEU A 111 13.75 11.75 -6.99
C LEU A 111 13.39 13.15 -6.47
N THR A 112 14.10 14.22 -6.85
CA THR A 112 13.74 15.59 -6.41
C THR A 112 12.42 16.08 -7.02
N TYR A 113 11.97 15.48 -8.12
CA TYR A 113 10.73 15.84 -8.82
C TYR A 113 9.51 15.02 -8.42
N ILE A 114 9.70 13.92 -7.68
CA ILE A 114 8.62 12.96 -7.45
C ILE A 114 8.55 12.39 -6.04
N LEU A 115 9.68 12.23 -5.35
CA LEU A 115 9.70 11.57 -4.04
C LEU A 115 9.32 12.57 -2.95
N LYS A 116 8.36 12.19 -2.12
CA LYS A 116 8.06 12.83 -0.85
C LYS A 116 8.26 11.83 0.27
N SER A 117 8.93 12.24 1.33
CA SER A 117 9.23 11.36 2.47
C SER A 117 8.24 11.60 3.60
N CYS A 118 7.84 10.51 4.26
CA CYS A 118 7.00 10.56 5.46
C CYS A 118 7.69 11.31 6.60
N LEU A 119 7.11 12.42 7.06
CA LEU A 119 7.68 13.23 8.13
C LEU A 119 7.68 12.49 9.47
N ILE A 120 6.65 11.69 9.73
CA ILE A 120 6.55 10.91 10.96
C ILE A 120 7.66 9.86 11.04
N HIS A 121 7.94 9.16 9.93
CA HIS A 121 9.07 8.21 9.89
C HIS A 121 10.42 8.93 9.99
N PHE A 122 10.57 10.09 9.37
CA PHE A 122 11.76 10.91 9.53
C PHE A 122 11.99 11.33 10.99
N GLU A 123 10.97 11.86 11.66
CA GLU A 123 11.01 12.26 13.07
C GLU A 123 11.32 11.06 13.98
N ARG A 124 10.62 9.93 13.81
CA ARG A 124 10.91 8.68 14.54
C ARG A 124 12.37 8.28 14.36
N ASN A 125 12.89 8.29 13.13
CA ASN A 125 14.27 7.94 12.83
C ASN A 125 15.29 8.90 13.48
N LEU A 126 14.92 10.19 13.63
CA LEU A 126 15.71 11.18 14.37
C LEU A 126 15.71 10.94 15.89
N PHE A 127 14.55 10.62 16.48
CA PHE A 127 14.36 10.53 17.94
C PHE A 127 14.68 9.16 18.54
N HIS A 128 14.55 8.06 17.78
CA HIS A 128 14.89 6.72 18.25
C HIS A 128 16.41 6.47 18.36
N LYS A 129 17.24 7.35 17.80
CA LYS A 129 18.67 7.38 18.14
C LYS A 129 18.83 8.17 19.45
N LYS A 130 19.07 7.45 20.57
CA LYS A 130 19.36 8.04 21.89
C LYS A 130 20.58 8.97 21.83
N PHE A 131 20.37 10.25 21.53
CA PHE A 131 21.38 11.28 21.71
C PHE A 131 20.98 12.16 22.91
N SER A 132 21.92 12.35 23.84
CA SER A 132 21.75 13.32 24.93
C SER A 132 21.63 14.75 24.37
N THR A 133 21.02 15.68 25.12
CA THR A 133 20.87 17.08 24.71
C THR A 133 22.23 17.73 24.37
N SER A 134 23.26 17.42 25.15
CA SER A 134 24.63 17.86 24.91
C SER A 134 25.22 17.24 23.63
N THR A 135 24.94 15.97 23.34
CA THR A 135 25.36 15.28 22.10
C THR A 135 24.68 15.86 20.85
N LYS A 136 23.39 16.25 20.93
CA LYS A 136 22.67 16.90 19.81
C LYS A 136 23.26 18.26 19.46
N ASN A 137 23.71 19.03 20.45
CA ASN A 137 24.36 20.32 20.25
C ASN A 137 25.81 20.15 19.75
N LEU A 138 26.51 19.10 20.18
CA LEU A 138 27.85 18.76 19.69
C LEU A 138 27.83 18.24 18.23
N ILE A 139 26.84 17.42 17.85
CA ILE A 139 26.64 16.95 16.46
C ILE A 139 26.41 18.12 15.50
N ARG A 140 25.78 19.21 15.96
CA ARG A 140 25.62 20.45 15.19
C ARG A 140 26.92 21.23 14.97
N GLN A 141 27.98 20.95 15.74
CA GLN A 141 29.25 21.67 15.73
C GLN A 141 30.41 20.86 15.12
N ILE A 142 30.23 19.58 14.77
CA ILE A 142 31.29 18.75 14.19
C ILE A 142 31.18 18.77 12.66
N PRO A 143 32.21 19.25 11.92
CA PRO A 143 32.20 19.31 10.44
C PRO A 143 32.07 17.95 9.73
N ASN A 144 32.18 16.84 10.48
CA ASN A 144 32.18 15.47 9.97
C ASN A 144 31.37 14.50 10.85
N ALA A 145 30.10 14.79 11.12
CA ALA A 145 29.19 13.82 11.73
C ALA A 145 28.85 12.67 10.75
N THR A 146 29.77 11.71 10.63
CA THR A 146 29.57 10.25 10.46
C THR A 146 28.31 9.80 9.71
N LYS A 147 28.47 9.42 8.41
CA LYS A 147 27.61 8.60 7.50
C LYS A 147 26.09 8.87 7.46
N TRP A 148 25.44 8.93 8.61
CA TRP A 148 24.10 9.45 8.85
C TRP A 148 23.95 10.86 8.27
N LEU A 149 24.78 11.84 8.66
CA LEU A 149 24.56 13.22 8.23
C LEU A 149 24.75 13.35 6.71
N SER A 150 25.73 12.63 6.17
CA SER A 150 25.97 12.58 4.72
C SER A 150 24.82 11.95 3.92
N TYR A 151 24.02 11.06 4.52
CA TYR A 151 22.81 10.53 3.88
C TYR A 151 21.70 11.59 3.85
N TYR A 152 21.44 12.26 4.98
CA TYR A 152 20.42 13.30 5.05
C TYR A 152 20.78 14.58 4.31
N GLN A 153 22.07 14.81 4.06
CA GLN A 153 22.57 15.89 3.21
C GLN A 153 22.47 15.58 1.71
N GLN A 154 22.06 14.37 1.31
CA GLN A 154 21.86 14.08 -0.11
C GLN A 154 20.75 15.00 -0.65
N PRO A 155 20.95 15.64 -1.82
CA PRO A 155 19.99 16.60 -2.37
C PRO A 155 18.57 16.04 -2.50
N TYR A 156 18.43 14.78 -2.94
CA TYR A 156 17.13 14.14 -3.08
C TYR A 156 16.43 13.88 -1.74
N VAL A 157 17.18 13.64 -0.65
CA VAL A 157 16.60 13.45 0.68
C VAL A 157 16.04 14.77 1.19
N LEU A 158 16.81 15.86 1.07
CA LEU A 158 16.35 17.20 1.43
C LEU A 158 15.13 17.64 0.60
N ALA A 159 15.18 17.43 -0.72
CA ALA A 159 14.07 17.71 -1.62
C ALA A 159 12.81 16.90 -1.26
N SER A 160 12.96 15.66 -0.80
CA SER A 160 11.82 14.82 -0.41
C SER A 160 11.15 15.23 0.91
N LEU A 161 11.84 16.02 1.75
CA LEU A 161 11.34 16.47 3.06
C LEU A 161 10.83 17.91 3.03
N ASN A 162 11.34 18.73 2.11
CA ASN A 162 11.07 20.17 2.08
C ASN A 162 10.49 20.62 0.74
N LYS A 163 9.25 21.12 0.80
CA LYS A 163 8.50 21.68 -0.34
C LYS A 163 9.29 22.72 -1.14
N TYR A 164 10.03 23.59 -0.46
CA TYR A 164 10.73 24.71 -1.10
C TYR A 164 12.05 24.31 -1.76
N VAL A 165 12.53 23.10 -1.46
CA VAL A 165 13.72 22.50 -2.08
C VAL A 165 13.32 21.46 -3.13
N SER A 166 12.12 20.90 -3.00
CA SER A 166 11.54 19.96 -3.94
C SER A 166 11.24 20.61 -5.29
N ASN A 167 11.39 19.83 -6.37
CA ASN A 167 10.89 20.20 -7.69
C ASN A 167 9.47 19.65 -7.95
N VAL A 168 8.86 18.99 -6.96
CA VAL A 168 7.45 18.58 -7.02
C VAL A 168 6.57 19.83 -7.07
N ASP A 169 5.57 19.81 -7.95
CA ASP A 169 4.54 20.84 -8.06
C ASP A 169 3.92 21.19 -6.70
N HIS A 170 3.82 22.49 -6.38
CA HIS A 170 3.39 22.96 -5.07
C HIS A 170 1.96 22.54 -4.71
N GLU A 171 1.07 22.43 -5.69
CA GLU A 171 -0.30 21.99 -5.50
C GLU A 171 -0.34 20.49 -5.20
N ILE A 172 0.42 19.69 -5.97
CA ILE A 172 0.56 18.25 -5.76
C ILE A 172 1.23 17.97 -4.40
N TRP A 173 2.26 18.72 -4.03
CA TRP A 173 2.90 18.60 -2.73
C TRP A 173 1.94 18.85 -1.58
N ASN A 174 1.07 19.85 -1.69
CA ASN A 174 0.10 20.19 -0.65
C ASN A 174 -1.02 19.14 -0.56
N LYS A 175 -1.44 18.57 -1.69
CA LYS A 175 -2.45 17.51 -1.75
C LYS A 175 -1.92 16.16 -1.27
N SER A 176 -0.66 15.85 -1.59
CA SER A 176 0.01 14.64 -1.09
C SER A 176 0.16 14.73 0.43
N GLY A 177 -0.22 13.68 1.15
CA GLY A 177 -0.12 13.63 2.61
C GLY A 177 1.29 13.96 3.12
N SER A 178 1.40 14.30 4.41
CA SER A 178 2.71 14.47 5.07
C SER A 178 3.18 13.20 5.78
N ASP A 179 2.31 12.19 5.81
CA ASP A 179 2.49 10.91 6.49
C ASP A 179 1.99 9.75 5.62
N THR A 180 2.52 8.56 5.88
CA THR A 180 2.13 7.29 5.23
C THR A 180 0.94 6.63 5.93
N ASN A 181 0.08 7.41 6.59
CA ASN A 181 -1.04 6.87 7.38
C ASN A 181 -2.04 6.06 6.54
N ASN A 182 -2.20 6.36 5.25
CA ASN A 182 -3.05 5.55 4.38
C ASN A 182 -2.41 4.17 4.14
N ALA A 183 -1.11 4.10 3.92
CA ALA A 183 -0.40 2.83 3.80
C ALA A 183 -0.40 2.04 5.14
N GLU A 184 -0.08 2.69 6.26
CA GLU A 184 -0.15 2.08 7.60
C GLU A 184 -1.57 1.54 7.90
N THR A 185 -2.60 2.30 7.53
CA THR A 185 -4.00 1.90 7.71
C THR A 185 -4.39 0.76 6.76
N ALA A 186 -3.95 0.79 5.49
CA ALA A 186 -4.15 -0.30 4.54
C ALA A 186 -3.58 -1.61 5.09
N HIS A 187 -2.34 -1.59 5.57
CA HIS A 187 -1.72 -2.72 6.25
C HIS A 187 -2.57 -3.20 7.43
N SER A 188 -3.03 -2.29 8.29
CA SER A 188 -3.85 -2.63 9.46
C SER A 188 -5.16 -3.31 9.06
N MET A 189 -5.85 -2.80 8.03
CA MET A 189 -7.12 -3.35 7.55
C MET A 189 -6.95 -4.72 6.93
N VAL A 190 -5.98 -4.87 6.04
CA VAL A 190 -5.70 -6.15 5.38
C VAL A 190 -5.30 -7.19 6.41
N ASN A 191 -4.46 -6.83 7.38
CA ASN A 191 -4.05 -7.72 8.47
C ASN A 191 -5.21 -8.26 9.34
N ARG A 192 -6.42 -7.69 9.28
CA ARG A 192 -7.62 -8.26 9.92
C ARG A 192 -8.10 -9.54 9.23
N GLU A 193 -7.77 -9.73 7.96
CA GLU A 193 -8.00 -10.98 7.22
C GLU A 193 -7.04 -12.11 7.68
N GLY A 194 -6.01 -11.76 8.44
CA GLY A 194 -5.01 -12.69 8.98
C GLY A 194 -3.60 -12.13 8.89
N LYS A 195 -2.76 -12.61 9.80
CA LYS A 195 -1.31 -12.34 9.90
C LYS A 195 -0.56 -13.66 9.93
N GLN A 196 0.73 -13.64 9.61
CA GLN A 196 1.59 -14.84 9.61
C GLN A 196 0.99 -15.97 8.76
N LEU A 197 0.43 -15.62 7.61
CA LEU A 197 -0.19 -16.55 6.68
C LEU A 197 0.88 -17.22 5.81
N LYS A 198 0.56 -18.40 5.27
CA LYS A 198 1.31 -18.95 4.13
C LYS A 198 1.17 -18.00 2.93
N LEU A 199 2.17 -17.97 2.06
CA LEU A 199 2.22 -17.03 0.93
C LEU A 199 0.95 -17.06 0.07
N LEU A 200 0.50 -18.26 -0.33
CA LEU A 200 -0.71 -18.41 -1.15
C LEU A 200 -1.95 -17.85 -0.43
N SER A 201 -2.15 -18.18 0.85
CA SER A 201 -3.26 -17.65 1.63
C SER A 201 -3.18 -16.12 1.80
N ALA A 202 -1.98 -15.56 1.94
CA ALA A 202 -1.79 -14.10 2.00
C ALA A 202 -2.24 -13.41 0.70
N ILE A 203 -1.83 -13.96 -0.45
CA ILE A 203 -2.20 -13.48 -1.79
C ILE A 203 -3.72 -13.56 -1.96
N LEU A 204 -4.33 -14.73 -1.71
CA LEU A 204 -5.76 -14.96 -1.92
C LEU A 204 -6.62 -14.07 -1.02
N LYS A 205 -6.26 -13.95 0.26
CA LYS A 205 -6.99 -13.07 1.19
C LYS A 205 -6.78 -11.60 0.87
N GLY A 206 -5.59 -11.21 0.40
CA GLY A 206 -5.33 -9.85 -0.09
C GLY A 206 -6.21 -9.50 -1.29
N LYS A 207 -6.30 -10.41 -2.27
CA LYS A 207 -7.18 -10.29 -3.43
C LYS A 207 -8.65 -10.16 -3.02
N ARG A 208 -9.12 -11.00 -2.11
CA ARG A 208 -10.50 -10.95 -1.58
C ARG A 208 -10.82 -9.61 -0.92
N TYR A 209 -9.90 -9.11 -0.10
CA TYR A 209 -10.05 -7.79 0.53
C TYR A 209 -10.17 -6.68 -0.51
N ASN A 210 -9.27 -6.66 -1.50
CA ASN A 210 -9.28 -5.64 -2.55
C ASN A 210 -10.58 -5.68 -3.37
N ILE A 211 -11.05 -6.87 -3.78
CA ILE A 211 -12.32 -7.04 -4.48
C ILE A 211 -13.46 -6.41 -3.67
N ARG A 212 -13.53 -6.69 -2.37
CA ARG A 212 -14.57 -6.13 -1.49
C ARG A 212 -14.53 -4.59 -1.45
N CYS A 213 -13.34 -3.98 -1.45
CA CYS A 213 -13.21 -2.52 -1.55
C CYS A 213 -13.77 -1.98 -2.87
N TYR A 214 -13.42 -2.59 -4.01
CA TYR A 214 -13.92 -2.16 -5.32
C TYR A 214 -15.43 -2.40 -5.49
N THR A 215 -15.98 -3.52 -5.00
CA THR A 215 -17.43 -3.74 -4.98
C THR A 215 -18.16 -2.72 -4.12
N THR A 216 -17.54 -2.26 -3.03
CA THR A 216 -18.09 -1.19 -2.17
C THR A 216 -18.17 0.13 -2.93
N ILE A 217 -17.13 0.47 -3.70
CA ILE A 217 -17.12 1.64 -4.60
C ILE A 217 -18.25 1.55 -5.63
N GLU A 218 -18.33 0.41 -6.32
CA GLU A 218 -19.34 0.21 -7.35
C GLU A 218 -20.76 0.29 -6.78
N THR A 219 -20.98 -0.27 -5.58
CA THR A 219 -22.27 -0.19 -4.89
C THR A 219 -22.61 1.23 -4.48
N HIS A 220 -21.64 2.00 -3.98
CA HIS A 220 -21.82 3.42 -3.67
C HIS A 220 -22.20 4.21 -4.92
N ASP A 221 -21.49 4.01 -6.03
CA ASP A 221 -21.73 4.71 -7.29
C ASP A 221 -23.10 4.35 -7.90
N LYS A 222 -23.54 3.10 -7.79
CA LYS A 222 -24.85 2.64 -8.29
C LYS A 222 -26.01 3.08 -7.40
N LYS A 223 -25.87 3.01 -6.07
CA LYS A 223 -26.98 3.18 -5.12
C LYS A 223 -26.98 4.52 -4.39
N GLY A 224 -25.90 5.30 -4.47
CA GLY A 224 -25.72 6.54 -3.74
C GLY A 224 -25.64 6.37 -2.22
N VAL A 225 -25.46 5.14 -1.71
CA VAL A 225 -25.39 4.84 -0.28
C VAL A 225 -23.93 4.77 0.14
N PRO A 226 -23.43 5.73 0.94
CA PRO A 226 -22.03 5.75 1.36
C PRO A 226 -21.69 4.56 2.24
N TYR A 227 -20.46 4.07 2.09
CA TYR A 227 -19.93 3.10 3.03
C TYR A 227 -19.80 3.75 4.42
N THR A 228 -20.48 3.18 5.41
CA THR A 228 -20.65 3.79 6.75
C THR A 228 -19.56 3.44 7.75
N HIS A 229 -18.58 2.62 7.37
CA HIS A 229 -17.46 2.32 8.26
C HIS A 229 -16.55 3.56 8.37
N ARG A 230 -16.45 4.12 9.57
CA ARG A 230 -15.63 5.30 9.85
C ARG A 230 -14.15 4.96 9.85
N ASP A 231 -13.46 5.27 8.75
CA ASP A 231 -12.01 5.34 8.75
C ASP A 231 -11.57 6.59 9.53
N LYS A 232 -10.73 6.37 10.56
CA LYS A 232 -10.22 7.43 11.45
C LYS A 232 -9.33 8.45 10.71
N THR A 233 -8.90 8.15 9.49
CA THR A 233 -8.13 9.03 8.59
C THR A 233 -8.93 10.27 8.16
N SER A 234 -10.25 10.15 8.04
CA SER A 234 -11.16 11.23 7.61
C SER A 234 -11.16 12.45 8.54
N ARG A 235 -10.81 12.27 9.83
CA ARG A 235 -10.86 13.34 10.84
C ARG A 235 -9.74 14.36 10.65
N THR A 236 -8.58 13.95 10.15
CA THR A 236 -7.43 14.82 9.93
C THR A 236 -7.56 15.64 8.65
N GLN A 237 -8.23 15.09 7.63
CA GLN A 237 -8.38 15.73 6.32
C GLN A 237 -9.53 16.76 6.30
N LYS A 238 -10.66 16.47 6.95
CA LYS A 238 -11.74 17.45 7.17
C LYS A 238 -11.27 18.70 7.92
N ASN A 239 -10.31 18.54 8.83
CA ASN A 239 -9.73 19.67 9.55
C ASN A 239 -8.87 20.56 8.63
N LYS A 240 -8.18 20.00 7.63
CA LYS A 240 -7.40 20.79 6.66
C LYS A 240 -8.30 21.61 5.72
N GLU A 241 -9.34 21.01 5.15
CA GLU A 241 -10.32 21.75 4.31
C GLU A 241 -11.08 22.83 5.09
N SER A 242 -11.25 22.66 6.40
CA SER A 242 -11.91 23.66 7.26
C SER A 242 -11.03 24.85 7.65
N LEU A 243 -9.70 24.74 7.51
CA LEU A 243 -8.75 25.80 7.85
C LEU A 243 -8.61 26.84 6.72
N ASP A 244 -8.80 26.44 5.47
CA ASP A 244 -8.68 27.34 4.31
C ASP A 244 -9.90 28.27 4.11
N ASN A 245 -10.99 28.06 4.85
CA ASN A 245 -12.26 28.79 4.67
C ASN A 245 -12.61 29.80 5.79
N LYS A 246 -11.68 30.16 6.69
CA LYS A 246 -11.96 31.16 7.73
C LYS A 246 -11.63 32.60 7.30
N LEU A 247 -12.49 33.17 6.46
CA LEU A 247 -12.74 34.63 6.49
C LEU A 247 -13.59 34.98 7.73
N PRO A 248 -13.35 36.11 8.40
CA PRO A 248 -14.02 36.44 9.66
C PRO A 248 -15.47 36.83 9.40
N LYS A 249 -16.43 35.95 9.68
CA LYS A 249 -17.85 36.28 9.62
C LYS A 249 -18.29 36.91 10.94
N SER A 250 -18.57 38.20 10.86
CA SER A 250 -19.29 38.97 11.86
C SER A 250 -20.68 38.37 12.12
N SER A 251 -21.02 38.34 13.39
CA SER A 251 -22.27 37.85 13.94
C SER A 251 -23.46 38.72 13.54
N LYS A 252 -24.38 38.19 12.72
CA LYS A 252 -25.78 38.63 12.70
C LYS A 252 -26.73 37.43 12.66
N LYS A 253 -27.42 37.22 13.78
CA LYS A 253 -28.64 36.41 13.92
C LYS A 253 -29.68 36.83 12.88
N ARG A 254 -30.41 35.86 12.33
CA ARG A 254 -31.83 35.99 11.96
C ARG A 254 -32.48 34.59 11.86
N ASN A 255 -33.69 34.49 12.39
CA ASN A 255 -34.49 33.28 12.57
C ASN A 255 -35.48 33.03 11.40
N LEU A 256 -36.09 31.83 11.41
CA LEU A 256 -37.35 31.37 10.76
C LEU A 256 -37.27 31.10 9.24
N SER A 257 -37.91 30.10 8.62
CA SER A 257 -38.70 28.89 8.93
C SER A 257 -38.94 28.15 7.56
N PRO A 258 -39.62 26.97 7.47
CA PRO A 258 -39.47 26.01 6.37
C PRO A 258 -40.53 26.11 5.25
N SER A 259 -40.21 25.70 4.02
CA SER A 259 -41.18 25.27 3.01
C SER A 259 -40.54 24.63 1.77
N SER A 260 -41.22 23.61 1.24
CA SER A 260 -40.93 22.78 0.07
C SER A 260 -41.03 23.51 -1.29
N SER A 261 -40.40 22.94 -2.32
CA SER A 261 -41.11 22.56 -3.55
C SER A 261 -40.24 21.71 -4.49
N ARG A 262 -40.87 20.67 -5.05
CA ARG A 262 -40.39 19.84 -6.15
C ARG A 262 -40.38 20.64 -7.45
N THR A 263 -39.38 20.41 -8.31
CA THR A 263 -39.63 20.37 -9.76
C THR A 263 -38.70 19.37 -10.44
N SER A 264 -39.29 18.44 -11.17
CA SER A 264 -38.67 17.38 -11.96
C SER A 264 -38.38 17.86 -13.38
N VAL A 265 -37.18 17.57 -13.90
CA VAL A 265 -36.89 17.62 -15.34
C VAL A 265 -36.34 16.25 -15.76
N LYS A 266 -37.13 15.51 -16.54
CA LYS A 266 -36.76 14.26 -17.21
C LYS A 266 -35.83 14.57 -18.39
N SER A 267 -34.68 13.90 -18.48
CA SER A 267 -33.91 13.79 -19.72
C SER A 267 -33.84 12.32 -20.15
N LYS A 268 -34.29 12.08 -21.40
CA LYS A 268 -34.23 10.80 -22.10
C LYS A 268 -32.78 10.52 -22.54
N LYS A 269 -32.18 9.43 -22.08
CA LYS A 269 -31.05 8.72 -22.73
C LYS A 269 -30.94 7.32 -22.09
N ASN A 270 -31.85 6.41 -22.49
CA ASN A 270 -31.98 5.10 -21.85
C ASN A 270 -31.59 3.90 -22.73
N HIS A 271 -31.16 4.05 -23.98
CA HIS A 271 -31.00 2.86 -24.84
C HIS A 271 -29.59 2.26 -24.95
N GLU A 272 -28.53 2.93 -24.48
CA GLU A 272 -27.15 2.40 -24.54
C GLU A 272 -26.64 1.91 -23.17
N ARG A 273 -27.40 2.11 -22.08
CA ARG A 273 -26.98 1.76 -20.71
C ARG A 273 -27.39 0.35 -20.28
N GLU A 274 -28.37 -0.26 -20.93
CA GLU A 274 -28.89 -1.57 -20.52
C GLU A 274 -27.94 -2.72 -20.89
N ASP A 275 -27.23 -2.64 -22.02
CA ASP A 275 -26.27 -3.68 -22.43
C ASP A 275 -25.03 -3.74 -21.51
N ILE A 276 -24.47 -2.59 -21.13
CA ILE A 276 -23.28 -2.49 -20.23
C ILE A 276 -23.59 -2.93 -18.78
N LEU A 277 -24.86 -2.84 -18.37
CA LEU A 277 -25.30 -3.25 -17.03
C LEU A 277 -25.38 -4.77 -16.89
N SER A 278 -25.71 -5.49 -17.96
CA SER A 278 -25.82 -6.96 -17.95
C SER A 278 -24.44 -7.64 -17.90
N ASP A 279 -23.47 -7.14 -18.66
CA ASP A 279 -22.10 -7.67 -18.73
C ASP A 279 -21.35 -7.59 -17.39
N ASN A 280 -21.60 -6.52 -16.61
CA ASN A 280 -20.97 -6.35 -15.29
C ASN A 280 -21.56 -7.30 -14.24
N GLU A 281 -22.85 -7.66 -14.34
CA GLU A 281 -23.49 -8.58 -13.41
C GLU A 281 -23.07 -10.03 -13.68
N GLU A 282 -22.86 -10.38 -14.95
CA GLU A 282 -22.30 -11.67 -15.37
C GLU A 282 -20.83 -11.82 -14.97
N LEU A 283 -20.02 -10.77 -15.15
CA LEU A 283 -18.64 -10.74 -14.69
C LEU A 283 -18.54 -10.91 -13.16
N LEU A 284 -19.41 -10.25 -12.39
CA LEU A 284 -19.47 -10.39 -10.92
C LEU A 284 -19.86 -11.81 -10.49
N LYS A 285 -20.82 -12.45 -11.18
CA LYS A 285 -21.19 -13.86 -10.92
C LYS A 285 -20.04 -14.81 -11.23
N GLU A 286 -19.33 -14.59 -12.33
CA GLU A 286 -18.19 -15.41 -12.71
C GLU A 286 -17.02 -15.24 -11.73
N ILE A 287 -16.79 -14.03 -11.23
CA ILE A 287 -15.82 -13.76 -10.16
C ILE A 287 -16.22 -14.46 -8.86
N CYS A 288 -17.49 -14.40 -8.45
CA CYS A 288 -17.99 -15.12 -7.27
C CYS A 288 -17.79 -16.63 -7.40
N LYS A 289 -18.05 -17.20 -8.59
CA LYS A 289 -17.81 -18.62 -8.88
C LYS A 289 -16.32 -18.98 -8.77
N LYS A 290 -15.44 -18.20 -9.41
CA LYS A 290 -13.98 -18.37 -9.33
C LYS A 290 -13.47 -18.26 -7.90
N ASN A 291 -14.05 -17.39 -7.08
CA ASN A 291 -13.71 -17.28 -5.66
C ASN A 291 -14.11 -18.53 -4.86
N LEU A 292 -15.28 -19.09 -5.11
CA LEU A 292 -15.73 -20.33 -4.47
C LEU A 292 -14.84 -21.53 -4.84
N GLU A 293 -14.47 -21.65 -6.11
CA GLU A 293 -13.54 -22.68 -6.60
C GLU A 293 -12.15 -22.55 -5.94
N LEU A 294 -11.68 -21.32 -5.73
CA LEU A 294 -10.42 -21.07 -5.05
C LEU A 294 -10.48 -21.44 -3.56
N GLU A 295 -11.60 -21.17 -2.87
CA GLU A 295 -11.80 -21.60 -1.47
C GLU A 295 -11.81 -23.12 -1.33
N LEU A 296 -12.38 -23.83 -2.32
CA LEU A 296 -12.34 -25.28 -2.35
C LEU A 296 -10.92 -25.81 -2.56
N LYS A 297 -10.16 -25.22 -3.49
CA LYS A 297 -8.74 -25.56 -3.69
C LYS A 297 -7.89 -25.30 -2.44
N GLU A 298 -8.15 -24.21 -1.71
CA GLU A 298 -7.44 -23.92 -0.45
C GLU A 298 -7.72 -24.98 0.63
N LYS A 299 -8.99 -25.40 0.77
CA LYS A 299 -9.36 -26.50 1.67
C LYS A 299 -8.70 -27.82 1.27
N GLU A 300 -8.60 -28.09 -0.03
CA GLU A 300 -7.96 -29.31 -0.55
C GLU A 300 -6.46 -29.33 -0.26
N ILE A 301 -5.75 -28.22 -0.49
CA ILE A 301 -4.33 -28.08 -0.16
C ILE A 301 -4.12 -28.27 1.34
N LEU A 302 -4.96 -27.65 2.18
CA LEU A 302 -4.86 -27.76 3.63
C LEU A 302 -5.10 -29.20 4.12
N LEU A 303 -5.98 -29.96 3.45
CA LEU A 303 -6.21 -31.37 3.74
C LEU A 303 -4.98 -32.21 3.37
N LYS A 304 -4.43 -32.01 2.16
CA LYS A 304 -3.22 -32.71 1.70
C LYS A 304 -2.02 -32.44 2.61
N GLU A 305 -1.84 -31.21 3.07
CA GLU A 305 -0.78 -30.86 4.02
C GLU A 305 -0.94 -31.58 5.36
N ARG A 306 -2.18 -31.73 5.86
CA ARG A 306 -2.46 -32.49 7.09
C ARG A 306 -2.20 -33.98 6.89
N GLU A 307 -2.58 -34.54 5.74
CA GLU A 307 -2.30 -35.94 5.40
C GLU A 307 -0.79 -36.21 5.33
N VAL A 308 -0.02 -35.34 4.66
CA VAL A 308 1.44 -35.46 4.61
C VAL A 308 2.04 -35.39 6.01
N LYS A 309 1.58 -34.47 6.85
CA LYS A 309 2.04 -34.35 8.23
C LYS A 309 1.75 -35.61 9.05
N ALA A 310 0.54 -36.17 8.93
CA ALA A 310 0.17 -37.40 9.61
C ALA A 310 1.02 -38.59 9.16
N ARG A 311 1.35 -38.68 7.86
CA ARG A 311 2.24 -39.73 7.34
C ARG A 311 3.68 -39.61 7.87
N ILE A 312 4.18 -38.39 8.04
CA ILE A 312 5.50 -38.15 8.66
C ILE A 312 5.49 -38.60 10.11
N GLU A 313 4.49 -38.17 10.89
CA GLU A 313 4.34 -38.54 12.31
C GLU A 313 4.20 -40.07 12.48
N GLU A 314 3.46 -40.73 11.60
CA GLU A 314 3.32 -42.19 11.61
C GLU A 314 4.63 -42.91 11.28
N ALA A 315 5.39 -42.42 10.29
CA ALA A 315 6.69 -42.99 9.94
C ALA A 315 7.72 -42.83 11.08
N GLU A 316 7.71 -41.68 11.76
CA GLU A 316 8.55 -41.43 12.94
C GLU A 316 8.18 -42.38 14.10
N ALA A 317 6.88 -42.59 14.36
CA ALA A 317 6.42 -43.52 15.38
C ALA A 317 6.87 -44.97 15.08
N ARG A 318 6.75 -45.42 13.82
CA ARG A 318 7.23 -46.76 13.41
C ARG A 318 8.74 -46.92 13.57
N MET A 319 9.53 -45.89 13.25
CA MET A 319 10.97 -45.91 13.47
C MET A 319 11.33 -46.00 14.96
N MET A 320 10.61 -45.29 15.83
CA MET A 320 10.82 -45.38 17.29
C MET A 320 10.48 -46.77 17.82
N GLU A 321 9.36 -47.36 17.38
CA GLU A 321 8.96 -48.71 17.81
C GLU A 321 9.96 -49.78 17.34
N ALA A 322 10.45 -49.69 16.10
CA ALA A 322 11.47 -50.60 15.58
C ALA A 322 12.79 -50.48 16.37
N LYS A 323 13.22 -49.26 16.73
CA LYS A 323 14.39 -49.04 17.59
C LYS A 323 14.21 -49.64 18.97
N ALA A 324 13.04 -49.47 19.60
CA ALA A 324 12.74 -50.05 20.90
C ALA A 324 12.80 -51.59 20.87
N LYS A 325 12.18 -52.22 19.87
CA LYS A 325 12.23 -53.68 19.68
C LYS A 325 13.65 -54.21 19.46
N ALA A 326 14.46 -53.50 18.68
CA ALA A 326 15.86 -53.88 18.46
C ALA A 326 16.67 -53.85 19.78
N LEU A 327 16.44 -52.84 20.62
CA LEU A 327 17.09 -52.68 21.92
C LEU A 327 16.65 -53.78 22.92
N GLU A 328 15.37 -54.14 22.93
CA GLU A 328 14.87 -55.26 23.74
C GLU A 328 15.47 -56.60 23.32
N LEU A 329 15.62 -56.83 22.02
CA LEU A 329 16.23 -58.06 21.48
C LEU A 329 17.73 -58.13 21.83
N GLU A 330 18.44 -57.00 21.71
CA GLU A 330 19.85 -56.90 22.08
C GLU A 330 20.07 -57.14 23.57
N ASN A 331 19.19 -56.61 24.43
CA ASN A 331 19.24 -56.86 25.87
C ASN A 331 18.92 -58.31 26.23
N ARG A 332 17.99 -58.97 25.51
CA ARG A 332 17.72 -60.41 25.70
C ARG A 332 18.88 -61.31 25.30
N ASN A 333 19.68 -60.90 24.31
CA ASN A 333 20.85 -61.65 23.86
C ASN A 333 22.10 -61.42 24.74
N LYS A 334 22.04 -60.47 25.69
CA LYS A 334 23.11 -60.17 26.65
C LYS A 334 22.91 -60.79 28.04
N CYS A 335 21.72 -61.35 28.31
CA CYS A 335 21.46 -62.27 29.42
C CYS A 335 21.62 -63.70 28.92
#